data_AF-A0A2E2ELD0-F1
#
_entry.id   AF-A0A2E2ELD0-F1
#
_cell.length_a   1.000
_cell.length_b   1.000
_cell.length_c   1.000
_cell.angle_alpha   90.00
_cell.angle_beta   90.00
_cell.angle_gamma   90.00
#
_symmetry.space_group_name_H-M   'P 1'
#
loop_
_entity.id
_entity.type
_entity.pdbx_description
1 polymer ?
#
loop_
_entity_poly.entity_id
_entity_poly.type
_entity_poly.pdbx_seq_one_letter_code
_entity_poly.pdbx_strand_id
1 'polypeptide(L)'
;MNKQRFYIIIIGVLILINLTFMWLSFNQGNSSKKGGPRDMIIESLHFDDEQISEYDLLIKDHRYLMRKANNELYNLRESYFLADNDSSLSLISNIYTDIERINKDHINDIMKICNSSQKEEFRILIGENSFFIQRKK
;
A
#
# COMPACT_ATOMS: atom_id res chain seq x y z
N MET A 1 -7.55 50.07 -26.40
CA MET A 1 -6.60 49.96 -25.27
C MET A 1 -5.18 50.09 -25.81
N ASN A 2 -4.31 50.84 -25.13
CA ASN A 2 -2.94 51.06 -25.58
C ASN A 2 -2.20 49.72 -25.67
N LYS A 3 -1.46 49.44 -26.76
CA LYS A 3 -0.79 48.13 -26.97
C LYS A 3 0.07 47.73 -25.76
N GLN A 4 0.73 48.70 -25.13
CA GLN A 4 1.46 48.52 -23.87
C GLN A 4 0.57 48.05 -22.71
N ARG A 5 -0.62 48.62 -22.53
CA ARG A 5 -1.56 48.19 -21.47
C ARG A 5 -2.08 46.78 -21.70
N PHE A 6 -2.22 46.36 -22.96
CA PHE A 6 -2.62 44.99 -23.32
C PHE A 6 -1.52 43.97 -22.97
N TYR A 7 -0.25 44.25 -23.30
CA TYR A 7 0.86 43.38 -22.93
C TYR A 7 1.05 43.27 -21.41
N ILE A 8 0.85 44.38 -20.67
CA ILE A 8 0.93 44.38 -19.20
C ILE A 8 -0.14 43.47 -18.58
N ILE A 9 -1.36 43.48 -19.11
CA ILE A 9 -2.45 42.62 -18.64
C ILE A 9 -2.13 41.14 -18.92
N ILE A 10 -1.63 40.82 -20.11
CA ILE A 10 -1.24 39.44 -20.47
C ILE A 10 -0.14 38.92 -19.55
N ILE A 11 0.90 39.71 -19.33
CA ILE A 11 2.02 39.33 -18.44
C ILE A 11 1.52 39.13 -17.00
N GLY A 12 0.63 40.00 -16.51
CA GLY A 12 0.03 39.86 -15.19
C GLY A 12 -0.78 38.57 -15.01
N VAL A 13 -1.59 38.21 -16.01
CA VAL A 13 -2.34 36.93 -16.01
C VAL A 13 -1.41 35.73 -16.06
N LEU A 14 -0.34 35.80 -16.87
CA LEU A 14 0.64 34.72 -16.98
C LEU A 14 1.35 34.47 -15.64
N ILE A 15 1.74 35.53 -14.94
CA ILE A 15 2.37 35.45 -13.62
C ILE A 15 1.40 34.85 -12.60
N LEU A 16 0.13 35.27 -12.61
CA LEU A 16 -0.89 34.70 -11.72
C LEU A 16 -1.08 33.20 -11.94
N ILE A 17 -1.16 32.74 -13.20
CA ILE A 17 -1.28 31.32 -13.52
C ILE A 17 -0.05 30.53 -13.06
N ASN A 18 1.15 31.08 -13.25
CA ASN A 18 2.37 30.41 -12.79
C ASN A 18 2.47 30.37 -11.26
N LEU A 19 2.05 31.43 -10.56
CA LEU A 19 2.03 31.49 -9.09
C LEU A 19 0.99 30.54 -8.49
N THR A 20 -0.20 30.43 -9.09
CA THR A 20 -1.21 29.46 -8.63
C THR A 20 -0.75 28.03 -8.87
N PHE A 21 -0.09 27.75 -10.00
CA PHE A 21 0.47 26.44 -10.30
C PHE A 21 1.63 26.08 -9.35
N MET A 22 2.50 27.05 -9.07
CA MET A 22 3.60 26.93 -8.10
C MET A 22 3.03 26.67 -6.69
N TRP A 23 2.01 27.42 -6.27
CA TRP A 23 1.33 27.22 -4.99
C TRP A 23 0.65 25.85 -4.91
N LEU A 24 -0.05 25.41 -5.95
CA LEU A 24 -0.66 24.07 -6.00
C LEU A 24 0.39 22.95 -5.89
N SER A 25 1.55 23.13 -6.53
CA SER A 25 2.67 22.18 -6.51
C SER A 25 3.41 22.14 -5.17
N PHE A 26 3.51 23.26 -4.45
CA PHE A 26 4.14 23.31 -3.12
C PHE A 26 3.19 22.93 -1.99
N ASN A 27 1.88 23.20 -2.15
CA ASN A 27 0.86 22.81 -1.18
C ASN A 27 0.41 21.35 -1.34
N GLN A 28 0.99 20.62 -2.29
CA GLN A 28 0.98 19.16 -2.35
C GLN A 28 2.01 18.56 -1.36
N GLY A 29 2.08 19.14 -0.16
CA GLY A 29 2.97 18.71 0.91
C GLY A 29 2.59 17.31 1.40
N ASN A 30 3.59 16.44 1.49
CA ASN A 30 3.60 15.19 2.25
C ASN A 30 2.73 14.02 1.76
N SER A 31 2.52 13.85 0.45
CA SER A 31 2.09 12.53 -0.02
C SER A 31 3.32 11.66 -0.30
N SER A 32 3.84 10.99 0.74
CA SER A 32 4.83 9.94 0.56
C SER A 32 4.27 8.91 -0.44
N LYS A 33 4.84 8.83 -1.64
CA LYS A 33 4.55 7.78 -2.64
C LYS A 33 3.05 7.40 -2.79
N LYS A 34 2.21 8.33 -3.26
CA LYS A 34 0.84 8.01 -3.70
C LYS A 34 0.87 6.88 -4.72
N GLY A 35 0.37 5.71 -4.35
CA GLY A 35 0.11 4.61 -5.28
C GLY A 35 0.23 3.20 -4.72
N GLY A 36 0.38 3.04 -3.40
CA GLY A 36 0.43 1.71 -2.77
C GLY A 36 -0.94 1.23 -2.27
N PRO A 37 -1.14 -0.09 -2.08
CA PRO A 37 -2.31 -0.65 -1.39
C PRO A 37 -2.54 -0.04 0.00
N ARG A 38 -1.45 0.41 0.65
CA ARG A 38 -1.47 1.16 1.91
C ARG A 38 -2.37 2.40 1.83
N ASP A 39 -2.14 3.27 0.84
CA ASP A 39 -2.83 4.55 0.78
C ASP A 39 -4.30 4.37 0.42
N MET A 40 -4.61 3.34 -0.40
CA MET A 40 -5.99 2.94 -0.68
C MET A 40 -6.74 2.52 0.58
N ILE A 41 -6.10 1.76 1.48
CA ILE A 41 -6.73 1.33 2.74
C ILE A 41 -6.94 2.52 3.67
N ILE A 42 -5.95 3.42 3.78
CA ILE A 42 -6.06 4.65 4.60
C ILE A 42 -7.20 5.55 4.09
N GLU A 43 -7.28 5.75 2.78
CA GLU A 43 -8.31 6.58 2.16
C GLU A 43 -9.70 5.93 2.28
N SER A 44 -9.80 4.62 2.07
CA SER A 44 -11.06 3.88 2.09
C SER A 44 -11.66 3.74 3.49
N LEU A 45 -10.81 3.61 4.52
CA LEU A 45 -11.24 3.48 5.91
C LEU A 45 -11.16 4.81 6.70
N HIS A 46 -10.76 5.89 6.03
CA HIS A 46 -10.58 7.21 6.64
C HIS A 46 -9.80 7.15 7.96
N PHE A 47 -8.62 6.52 7.95
CA PHE A 47 -7.80 6.41 9.16
C PHE A 47 -7.36 7.79 9.67
N ASP A 48 -7.38 7.94 10.98
CA ASP A 48 -6.81 9.10 11.66
C ASP A 48 -5.28 9.00 11.78
N ASP A 49 -4.63 10.08 12.25
CA ASP A 49 -3.17 10.14 12.32
C ASP A 49 -2.55 9.09 13.26
N GLU A 50 -3.26 8.68 14.31
CA GLU A 50 -2.82 7.65 15.25
C GLU A 50 -2.90 6.27 14.59
N GLN A 51 -4.03 5.97 13.96
CA GLN A 51 -4.27 4.76 13.18
C GLN A 51 -3.29 4.61 12.02
N ILE A 52 -2.94 5.71 11.33
CA ILE A 52 -1.95 5.70 10.24
C ILE A 52 -0.56 5.30 10.78
N SER A 53 -0.15 5.85 11.93
CA SER A 53 1.13 5.52 12.56
C SER A 53 1.20 4.05 12.99
N GLU A 54 0.13 3.54 13.60
CA GLU A 54 0.04 2.11 13.96
C GLU A 54 0.04 1.21 12.72
N TYR A 55 -0.71 1.59 11.69
CA TYR A 55 -0.79 0.84 10.44
C TYR A 55 0.58 0.74 9.74
N ASP A 56 1.38 1.81 9.78
CA ASP A 56 2.74 1.80 9.24
C ASP A 56 3.67 0.77 9.92
N LEU A 57 3.53 0.62 11.23
CA LEU A 57 4.27 -0.39 11.98
C LEU A 57 3.81 -1.79 11.60
N LEU A 58 2.50 -2.01 11.49
CA LEU A 58 1.92 -3.29 11.07
C LEU A 58 2.37 -3.67 9.65
N ILE A 59 2.40 -2.72 8.71
CA ILE A 59 2.91 -2.95 7.35
C ILE A 59 4.39 -3.34 7.39
N LYS A 60 5.20 -2.65 8.19
CA LYS A 60 6.64 -2.92 8.27
C LYS A 60 6.90 -4.33 8.79
N ASP A 61 6.19 -4.75 9.82
CA ASP A 61 6.29 -6.09 10.39
C ASP A 61 5.83 -7.16 9.39
N HIS A 62 4.65 -6.97 8.79
CA HIS A 62 4.13 -7.88 7.76
C HIS A 62 5.10 -8.05 6.58
N ARG A 63 5.69 -6.94 6.07
CA ARG A 63 6.70 -7.00 4.99
C ARG A 63 7.95 -7.77 5.40
N TYR A 64 8.39 -7.63 6.64
CA TYR A 64 9.55 -8.36 7.16
C TYR A 64 9.27 -9.86 7.21
N LEU A 65 8.14 -10.27 7.79
CA LEU A 65 7.72 -11.67 7.88
C LEU A 65 7.52 -12.29 6.49
N MET A 66 6.85 -11.56 5.60
CA MET A 66 6.61 -12.00 4.22
C MET A 66 7.93 -12.19 3.46
N ARG A 67 8.91 -11.29 3.63
CA ARG A 67 10.23 -11.45 3.00
C ARG A 67 10.95 -12.68 3.52
N LYS A 68 10.90 -12.93 4.83
CA LYS A 68 11.51 -14.11 5.44
C LYS A 68 10.92 -15.40 4.88
N ALA A 69 9.59 -15.52 4.87
CA ALA A 69 8.89 -16.70 4.35
C ALA A 69 9.17 -16.92 2.85
N ASN A 70 9.18 -15.86 2.04
CA ASN A 70 9.48 -15.98 0.60
C ASN A 70 10.93 -16.41 0.33
N ASN A 71 11.90 -15.92 1.10
CA ASN A 71 13.29 -16.35 0.96
C ASN A 71 13.45 -17.84 1.32
N GLU A 72 12.77 -18.28 2.39
CA GLU A 72 12.78 -19.70 2.78
C GLU A 72 12.13 -20.58 1.72
N LEU A 73 10.99 -20.14 1.16
CA LEU A 73 10.32 -20.81 0.05
C LEU A 73 11.21 -20.91 -1.19
N TYR A 74 11.96 -19.86 -1.52
CA TYR A 74 12.89 -19.85 -2.65
C TYR A 74 14.00 -20.89 -2.46
N ASN A 75 14.64 -20.90 -1.29
CA ASN A 75 15.71 -21.85 -0.97
C ASN A 75 15.21 -23.31 -1.00
N LEU A 76 14.02 -23.57 -0.44
CA LEU A 76 13.42 -24.91 -0.44
C LEU A 76 13.02 -25.38 -1.85
N ARG A 77 12.58 -24.45 -2.71
CA ARG A 77 12.30 -24.76 -4.11
C ARG A 77 13.57 -25.08 -4.88
N GLU A 78 14.60 -24.27 -4.71
CA GLU A 78 15.91 -24.53 -5.29
C GLU A 78 16.44 -25.90 -4.86
N SER A 79 16.37 -26.23 -3.57
CA SER A 79 16.79 -27.55 -3.08
C SER A 79 15.94 -28.69 -3.63
N TYR A 80 14.64 -28.52 -3.78
CA TYR A 80 13.74 -29.54 -4.35
C TYR A 80 14.06 -29.84 -5.83
N PHE A 81 14.40 -28.81 -6.62
CA PHE A 81 14.74 -29.01 -8.03
C PHE A 81 16.17 -29.52 -8.24
N LEU A 82 17.10 -29.23 -7.32
CA LEU A 82 18.50 -29.65 -7.41
C LEU A 82 18.78 -30.99 -6.72
N ALA A 83 17.99 -31.37 -5.72
CA ALA A 83 18.10 -32.63 -5.00
C ALA A 83 16.76 -33.37 -5.03
N ASP A 84 16.78 -34.61 -5.52
CA ASP A 84 15.60 -35.49 -5.66
C ASP A 84 15.12 -35.98 -4.28
N ASN A 85 14.59 -35.05 -3.49
CA ASN A 85 14.30 -35.23 -2.07
C ASN A 85 12.86 -34.80 -1.78
N ASP A 86 11.95 -35.79 -1.77
CA ASP A 86 10.51 -35.64 -1.53
C ASP A 86 10.18 -34.89 -0.22
N SER A 87 11.08 -34.94 0.77
CA SER A 87 10.95 -34.19 2.03
C SER A 87 10.88 -32.66 1.82
N SER A 88 11.36 -32.13 0.71
CA SER A 88 11.31 -30.68 0.45
C SER A 88 9.90 -30.22 0.07
N LEU A 89 9.06 -31.12 -0.48
CA LEU A 89 7.70 -30.77 -0.90
C LEU A 89 6.77 -30.50 0.29
N SER A 90 6.89 -31.29 1.36
CA SER A 90 6.12 -31.06 2.60
C SER A 90 6.53 -29.76 3.29
N LEU A 91 7.83 -29.43 3.30
CA LEU A 91 8.34 -28.16 3.83
C LEU A 91 7.83 -26.97 3.01
N ILE A 92 7.82 -27.07 1.68
CA ILE A 92 7.23 -26.04 0.80
C ILE A 92 5.75 -25.80 1.15
N SER A 93 4.98 -26.87 1.37
CA SER A 93 3.56 -26.77 1.77
C SER A 93 3.39 -26.06 3.13
N ASN A 94 4.26 -26.34 4.09
CA ASN A 94 4.24 -25.68 5.40
C ASN A 94 4.52 -24.18 5.26
N ILE A 95 5.49 -23.78 4.44
CA ILE A 95 5.78 -22.35 4.20
C ILE A 95 4.60 -21.64 3.53
N TYR A 96 3.88 -22.29 2.61
CA TYR A 96 2.64 -21.72 2.09
C TYR A 96 1.58 -21.51 3.17
N THR A 97 1.43 -22.47 4.08
CA THR A 97 0.51 -22.35 5.22
C THR A 97 0.91 -21.20 6.14
N ASP A 98 2.21 -21.00 6.36
CA ASP A 98 2.72 -19.91 7.17
C ASP A 98 2.50 -18.55 6.51
N ILE A 99 2.64 -18.44 5.19
CA ILE A 99 2.31 -17.23 4.41
C ILE A 99 0.83 -16.87 4.61
N GLU A 100 -0.08 -17.84 4.47
CA GLU A 100 -1.52 -17.59 4.70
C GLU A 100 -1.82 -17.18 6.14
N ARG A 101 -1.10 -17.75 7.11
CA ARG A 101 -1.21 -17.34 8.52
C ARG A 101 -0.76 -15.89 8.70
N ILE A 102 0.40 -15.51 8.16
CA ILE A 102 0.92 -14.13 8.21
C ILE A 102 -0.05 -13.14 7.56
N ASN A 103 -0.68 -13.51 6.44
CA ASN A 103 -1.70 -12.68 5.78
C ASN A 103 -2.93 -12.50 6.67
N LYS A 104 -3.44 -13.59 7.24
CA LYS A 104 -4.60 -13.55 8.14
C LYS A 104 -4.31 -12.74 9.41
N ASP A 105 -3.13 -12.89 9.98
CA ASP A 105 -2.72 -12.15 11.17
C ASP A 105 -2.61 -10.65 10.87
N HIS A 106 -2.06 -10.26 9.72
CA HIS A 106 -2.04 -8.85 9.30
C HIS A 106 -3.45 -8.25 9.15
N ILE A 107 -4.39 -9.01 8.56
CA ILE A 107 -5.80 -8.58 8.47
C ILE A 107 -6.38 -8.39 9.87
N ASN A 108 -6.14 -9.33 10.79
CA ASN A 108 -6.62 -9.23 12.16
C ASN A 108 -6.00 -8.03 12.89
N ASP A 109 -4.74 -7.73 12.67
CA ASP A 109 -4.05 -6.60 13.28
C ASP A 109 -4.60 -5.27 12.76
N ILE A 110 -4.88 -5.16 11.45
CA ILE A 110 -5.58 -3.99 10.90
C ILE A 110 -6.99 -3.87 11.53
N MET A 111 -7.71 -4.98 11.71
CA MET A 111 -9.01 -4.93 12.38
C MET A 111 -8.93 -4.44 13.83
N LYS A 112 -7.81 -4.61 14.54
CA LYS A 112 -7.66 -4.14 15.93
C LYS A 112 -7.59 -2.63 16.02
N ILE A 113 -6.94 -1.98 15.05
CA ILE A 113 -6.80 -0.51 15.01
C ILE A 113 -8.07 0.18 14.50
N CYS A 114 -8.95 -0.54 13.78
CA CYS A 114 -10.21 -0.03 13.28
C CYS A 114 -11.29 0.14 14.37
N ASN A 115 -12.10 1.19 14.25
CA ASN A 115 -13.35 1.35 15.00
C ASN A 115 -14.47 0.45 14.44
N SER A 116 -15.64 0.43 15.11
CA SER A 116 -16.75 -0.45 14.73
C SER A 116 -17.30 -0.23 13.31
N SER A 117 -17.33 1.02 12.82
CA SER A 117 -17.75 1.34 11.44
C SER A 117 -16.69 0.89 10.44
N GLN A 118 -15.44 1.27 10.69
CA GLN A 118 -14.28 0.90 9.88
C GLN A 118 -14.09 -0.61 9.76
N LYS A 119 -14.41 -1.39 10.82
CA LYS A 119 -14.37 -2.86 10.77
C LYS A 119 -15.34 -3.42 9.74
N GLU A 120 -16.54 -2.85 9.63
CA GLU A 120 -17.53 -3.32 8.68
C GLU A 120 -17.14 -2.91 7.25
N GLU A 121 -16.72 -1.66 7.06
CA GLU A 121 -16.16 -1.17 5.80
C GLU A 121 -14.96 -2.01 5.35
N PHE A 122 -14.08 -2.39 6.28
CA PHE A 122 -12.92 -3.23 5.97
C PHE A 122 -13.31 -4.66 5.58
N ARG A 123 -14.34 -5.25 6.19
CA ARG A 123 -14.87 -6.57 5.78
C ARG A 123 -15.43 -6.53 4.38
N ILE A 124 -16.21 -5.49 4.06
CA ILE A 124 -16.72 -5.25 2.72
C ILE A 124 -15.55 -5.08 1.75
N LEU A 125 -14.55 -4.28 2.11
CA LEU A 125 -13.35 -4.06 1.30
C LEU A 125 -12.59 -5.36 1.02
N ILE A 126 -12.45 -6.26 2.00
CA ILE A 126 -11.84 -7.59 1.83
C ILE A 126 -12.68 -8.48 0.91
N GLY A 127 -14.02 -8.43 1.03
CA GLY A 127 -14.93 -9.25 0.24
C GLY A 127 -15.08 -8.79 -1.21
N GLU A 128 -15.12 -7.47 -1.44
CA GLU A 128 -15.27 -6.86 -2.76
C GLU A 128 -13.96 -6.81 -3.52
N ASN A 129 -12.85 -6.53 -2.82
CA ASN A 129 -11.58 -6.44 -3.50
C ASN A 129 -10.87 -7.78 -3.62
N SER A 130 -10.62 -8.12 -4.88
CA SER A 130 -9.58 -9.05 -5.32
C SER A 130 -8.13 -8.65 -4.92
N PHE A 131 -7.90 -7.68 -4.02
CA PHE A 131 -6.56 -7.29 -3.56
C PHE A 131 -5.78 -8.45 -2.94
N PHE A 132 -6.48 -9.40 -2.29
CA PHE A 132 -5.88 -10.64 -1.76
C PHE A 132 -5.97 -11.82 -2.73
N ILE A 133 -6.73 -11.70 -3.82
CA ILE A 133 -7.04 -12.77 -4.78
C ILE A 133 -6.25 -12.62 -6.09
N GLN A 134 -5.74 -11.43 -6.42
CA GLN A 134 -4.95 -11.20 -7.63
C GLN A 134 -3.52 -11.75 -7.51
N ARG A 135 -3.37 -13.08 -7.62
CA ARG A 135 -2.33 -13.62 -8.49
C ARG A 135 -2.77 -13.34 -9.93
N LYS A 136 -2.46 -12.14 -10.43
CA LYS A 136 -2.48 -11.91 -11.88
C LYS A 136 -1.51 -12.91 -12.51
N LYS A 137 -2.08 -13.88 -13.22
CA LYS A 137 -1.39 -14.70 -14.21
C LYS A 137 -0.76 -13.83 -15.28
#